data_AF-A0A416REW9-F1
#
_entry.id   AF-A0A416REW9-F1
#
_cell.length_a   1.000
_cell.length_b   1.000
_cell.length_c   1.000
_cell.angle_alpha   90.00
_cell.angle_beta   90.00
_cell.angle_gamma   90.00
#
_symmetry.space_group_name_H-M   'P 1'
#
loop_
_entity.id
_entity.type
_entity.pdbx_description
1 polymer ?
#
loop_
_entity_poly.entity_id
_entity_poly.type
_entity_poly.pdbx_seq_one_letter_code
_entity_poly.pdbx_strand_id
1 'polypeptide(L)'
;MKEREQTDGFRALSRLELYVTIVGTILGLLFTWSQLRIARSEEARAQRAEPLSYMLQAVDTHYVYELAVDGSEQTIAAPSLRLQVTHGSLHAVTAISYDGEELYQMATLPIQDDWKGCGVDITLPAQAIEQEGDTVYDYFFLYLEPVEGDAQLDLICNAISVEKQAVASHIMHRIDLVRLESQPQGAQREMLEVYAKLSDRLAELGLLSS
;
A
#
# COMPACT_ATOMS: atom_id res chain seq x y z
N MET A 1 -50.16 -11.86 64.13
CA MET A 1 -50.01 -10.76 63.16
C MET A 1 -48.56 -10.29 63.02
N LYS A 2 -47.74 -10.33 64.09
CA LYS A 2 -46.29 -10.02 64.06
C LYS A 2 -45.39 -10.99 63.25
N GLU A 3 -45.72 -12.28 63.18
CA GLU A 3 -44.89 -13.26 62.43
C GLU A 3 -45.01 -13.16 60.90
N ARG A 4 -46.13 -12.62 60.37
CA ARG A 4 -46.32 -12.43 58.93
C ARG A 4 -45.56 -11.21 58.38
N GLU A 5 -45.44 -10.13 59.17
CA GLU A 5 -44.64 -8.97 58.77
C GLU A 5 -43.13 -9.27 58.71
N GLN A 6 -42.65 -10.15 59.60
CA GLN A 6 -41.23 -10.49 59.68
C GLN A 6 -40.77 -11.38 58.51
N THR A 7 -41.67 -12.22 57.97
CA THR A 7 -41.39 -13.09 56.81
C THR A 7 -41.48 -12.36 55.48
N ASP A 8 -42.34 -11.34 55.36
CA ASP A 8 -42.42 -10.51 54.15
C ASP A 8 -41.24 -9.54 54.00
N GLY A 9 -40.74 -8.98 55.11
CA GLY A 9 -39.51 -8.15 55.11
C GLY A 9 -38.28 -8.93 54.64
N PHE A 10 -38.11 -10.17 55.08
CA PHE A 10 -36.99 -11.04 54.68
C PHE A 10 -37.03 -11.42 53.19
N ARG A 11 -38.23 -11.71 52.65
CA ARG A 11 -38.43 -11.97 51.21
C ARG A 11 -38.28 -10.73 50.33
N ALA A 12 -38.54 -9.54 50.87
CA ALA A 12 -38.31 -8.28 50.17
C ALA A 12 -36.81 -7.95 50.10
N LEU A 13 -36.06 -8.18 51.20
CA LEU A 13 -34.60 -8.04 51.25
C LEU A 13 -33.89 -8.99 50.28
N SER A 14 -34.26 -10.28 50.26
CA SER A 14 -33.62 -11.24 49.33
C SER A 14 -33.91 -10.93 47.86
N ARG A 15 -35.08 -10.34 47.55
CA ARG A 15 -35.40 -9.86 46.19
C ARG A 15 -34.54 -8.64 45.83
N LEU A 16 -34.32 -7.73 46.77
CA LEU A 16 -33.50 -6.55 46.58
C LEU A 16 -32.02 -6.92 46.33
N GLU A 17 -31.48 -7.88 47.06
CA GLU A 17 -30.14 -8.45 46.83
C GLU A 17 -30.01 -9.08 45.44
N LEU A 18 -31.04 -9.82 44.99
CA LEU A 18 -31.08 -10.38 43.63
C LEU A 18 -31.09 -9.27 42.57
N TYR A 19 -31.91 -8.23 42.75
CA TYR A 19 -31.94 -7.09 41.81
C TYR A 19 -30.61 -6.34 41.76
N VAL A 20 -29.96 -6.10 42.89
CA VAL A 20 -28.63 -5.47 42.96
C VAL A 20 -27.59 -6.32 42.23
N THR A 21 -27.64 -7.65 42.41
CA THR A 21 -26.73 -8.58 41.72
C THR A 21 -26.95 -8.59 40.21
N ILE A 22 -28.21 -8.60 39.75
CA ILE A 22 -28.56 -8.54 38.33
C ILE A 22 -28.09 -7.21 37.71
N VAL A 23 -28.36 -6.09 38.37
CA VAL A 23 -27.94 -4.76 37.91
C VAL A 23 -26.41 -4.66 37.85
N GLY A 24 -25.71 -5.15 38.87
CA GLY A 24 -24.24 -5.21 38.90
C GLY A 24 -23.66 -6.06 37.76
N THR A 25 -24.30 -7.18 37.44
CA THR A 25 -23.88 -8.07 36.34
C THR A 25 -24.08 -7.40 34.97
N ILE A 26 -25.22 -6.73 34.76
CA ILE A 26 -25.50 -5.99 33.52
C ILE A 26 -24.50 -4.85 33.32
N LEU A 27 -24.23 -4.07 34.38
CA LEU A 27 -23.21 -3.02 34.35
C LEU A 27 -21.81 -3.56 34.05
N GLY A 28 -21.43 -4.69 34.65
CA GLY A 28 -20.15 -5.36 34.37
C GLY A 28 -20.02 -5.81 32.91
N LEU A 29 -21.09 -6.36 32.33
CA LEU A 29 -21.13 -6.75 30.93
C LEU A 29 -21.01 -5.54 29.98
N LEU A 30 -21.74 -4.46 30.26
CA LEU A 30 -21.67 -3.22 29.48
C LEU A 30 -20.27 -2.60 29.54
N PHE A 31 -19.64 -2.58 30.71
CA PHE A 31 -18.27 -2.09 30.86
C PHE A 31 -17.28 -2.95 30.07
N THR A 32 -17.40 -4.28 30.16
CA THR A 32 -16.54 -5.21 29.41
C THR A 32 -16.71 -5.05 27.90
N TRP A 33 -17.95 -4.85 27.42
CA TRP A 33 -18.23 -4.54 26.02
C TRP A 33 -17.62 -3.21 25.57
N SER A 34 -17.71 -2.17 26.41
CA SER A 34 -17.07 -0.89 26.13
C SER A 34 -15.56 -1.02 26.02
N GLN A 35 -14.93 -1.73 26.95
CA GLN A 35 -13.49 -2.02 26.94
C GLN A 35 -13.09 -2.79 25.68
N LEU A 36 -13.86 -3.81 25.28
CA LEU A 36 -13.60 -4.57 24.06
C LEU A 36 -13.71 -3.70 22.80
N ARG A 37 -14.69 -2.78 22.76
CA ARG A 37 -14.83 -1.84 21.65
C ARG A 37 -13.66 -0.87 21.55
N ILE A 38 -13.20 -0.36 22.69
CA ILE A 38 -12.04 0.53 22.77
C ILE A 38 -10.78 -0.22 22.33
N ALA A 39 -10.53 -1.42 22.86
CA ALA A 39 -9.38 -2.24 22.48
C ALA A 39 -9.36 -2.54 20.97
N ARG A 40 -10.50 -2.89 20.37
CA ARG A 40 -10.61 -3.08 18.91
C ARG A 40 -10.32 -1.80 18.13
N SER A 41 -10.77 -0.64 18.64
CA SER A 41 -10.48 0.64 18.01
C SER A 41 -9.02 1.07 18.15
N GLU A 42 -8.38 0.71 19.26
CA GLU A 42 -6.95 0.95 19.50
C GLU A 42 -6.11 0.03 18.64
N GLU A 43 -6.49 -1.24 18.46
CA GLU A 43 -5.80 -2.17 17.56
C GLU A 43 -5.92 -1.73 16.09
N ALA A 44 -7.10 -1.29 15.66
CA ALA A 44 -7.29 -0.73 14.32
C ALA A 44 -6.49 0.57 14.11
N ARG A 45 -6.36 1.41 15.14
CA ARG A 45 -5.48 2.59 15.10
C ARG A 45 -4.01 2.21 15.10
N ALA A 46 -3.61 1.22 15.90
CA ALA A 46 -2.24 0.74 15.94
C ALA A 46 -1.81 0.18 14.58
N GLN A 47 -2.68 -0.60 13.91
CA GLN A 47 -2.44 -1.11 12.56
C GLN A 47 -2.37 0.00 11.50
N ARG A 48 -3.10 1.11 11.67
CA ARG A 48 -3.01 2.28 10.77
C ARG A 48 -1.75 3.11 11.02
N ALA A 49 -1.30 3.17 12.28
CA ALA A 49 -0.09 3.86 12.67
C ALA A 49 1.19 3.07 12.38
N GLU A 50 1.08 1.79 12.00
CA GLU A 50 2.22 1.02 11.51
C GLU A 50 2.74 1.61 10.19
N PRO A 51 4.07 1.69 10.02
CA PRO A 51 4.64 2.21 8.79
C PRO A 51 4.18 1.34 7.61
N LEU A 52 3.74 2.01 6.54
CA LEU A 52 3.29 1.36 5.33
C LEU A 52 4.38 0.44 4.78
N SER A 53 4.03 -0.82 4.55
CA SER A 53 4.90 -1.77 3.85
C SER A 53 4.08 -2.59 2.87
N TYR A 54 4.68 -2.87 1.71
CA TYR A 54 4.02 -3.58 0.63
C TYR A 54 5.04 -4.39 -0.18
N MET A 55 4.53 -5.32 -0.99
CA MET A 55 5.31 -6.10 -1.94
C MET A 55 4.68 -5.99 -3.32
N LEU A 56 5.50 -6.07 -4.37
CA LEU A 56 5.05 -6.25 -5.74
C LEU A 56 5.39 -7.66 -6.21
N GLN A 57 4.40 -8.35 -6.76
CA GLN A 57 4.59 -9.65 -7.39
C GLN A 57 4.32 -9.52 -8.88
N ALA A 58 5.25 -9.97 -9.72
CA ALA A 58 5.00 -10.09 -11.15
C ALA A 58 3.92 -11.15 -11.41
N VAL A 59 2.92 -10.78 -12.20
CA VAL A 59 1.81 -11.62 -12.63
C VAL A 59 1.77 -11.64 -14.15
N ASP A 60 1.60 -12.83 -14.71
CA ASP A 60 1.52 -13.02 -16.16
C ASP A 60 0.32 -12.30 -16.74
N THR A 61 0.54 -11.58 -17.85
CA THR A 61 -0.53 -10.89 -18.58
C THR A 61 -0.43 -11.08 -20.09
N HIS A 62 -1.40 -10.49 -20.78
CA HIS A 62 -1.46 -10.47 -22.24
C HIS A 62 -0.70 -9.29 -22.85
N TYR A 63 -0.10 -8.42 -22.02
CA TYR A 63 0.67 -7.28 -22.50
C TYR A 63 2.06 -7.74 -22.94
N VAL A 64 2.59 -7.04 -23.94
CA VAL A 64 3.89 -7.37 -24.52
C VAL A 64 4.68 -6.08 -24.79
N TYR A 65 5.99 -6.18 -24.59
CA TYR A 65 6.96 -5.24 -25.13
C TYR A 65 7.17 -5.58 -26.61
N GLU A 66 6.97 -4.60 -27.47
CA GLU A 66 7.38 -4.64 -28.88
C GLU A 66 8.74 -3.96 -28.98
N LEU A 67 9.81 -4.76 -29.12
CA LEU A 67 11.18 -4.27 -29.14
C LEU A 67 11.78 -4.47 -30.54
N ALA A 68 12.36 -3.42 -31.10
CA ALA A 68 13.14 -3.51 -32.33
C ALA A 68 14.62 -3.70 -31.98
N VAL A 69 15.11 -4.94 -32.01
CA VAL A 69 16.50 -5.28 -31.71
C VAL A 69 17.16 -5.87 -32.94
N ASP A 70 18.29 -5.29 -33.36
CA ASP A 70 19.04 -5.69 -34.56
C ASP A 70 18.18 -5.78 -35.84
N GLY A 71 17.19 -4.90 -35.96
CA GLY A 71 16.29 -4.84 -37.12
C GLY A 71 15.23 -5.95 -37.18
N SER A 72 15.13 -6.78 -36.13
CA SER A 72 14.05 -7.76 -35.97
C SER A 72 13.12 -7.31 -34.84
N GLU A 73 11.81 -7.30 -35.12
CA GLU A 73 10.80 -7.08 -34.09
C GLU A 73 10.72 -8.33 -33.21
N GLN A 74 10.91 -8.12 -31.91
CA GLN A 74 10.77 -9.14 -30.89
C GLN A 74 9.65 -8.75 -29.93
N THR A 75 8.91 -9.76 -29.49
CA THR A 75 7.79 -9.59 -28.58
C THR A 75 8.11 -10.30 -27.27
N ILE A 76 8.18 -9.56 -26.17
CA ILE A 76 8.47 -10.10 -24.83
C ILE A 76 7.28 -9.82 -23.92
N ALA A 77 6.85 -10.79 -23.10
CA ALA A 77 5.73 -10.59 -22.18
C ALA A 77 6.03 -9.47 -21.16
N ALA A 78 5.12 -8.51 -21.04
CA ALA A 78 5.20 -7.45 -20.04
C ALA A 78 4.50 -7.90 -18.75
N PRO A 79 5.20 -7.91 -17.61
CA PRO A 79 4.58 -8.31 -16.35
C PRO A 79 3.63 -7.21 -15.89
N SER A 80 2.47 -7.61 -15.36
CA SER A 80 1.72 -6.72 -14.46
C SER A 80 2.20 -6.96 -13.04
N LEU A 81 2.15 -5.92 -12.22
CA LEU A 81 2.61 -6.01 -10.84
C LEU A 81 1.42 -6.03 -9.90
N ARG A 82 1.27 -7.12 -9.16
CA ARG A 82 0.30 -7.22 -8.07
C ARG A 82 0.88 -6.58 -6.82
N LEU A 83 0.32 -5.44 -6.43
CA LEU A 83 0.62 -4.79 -5.17
C LEU A 83 -0.13 -5.46 -4.03
N GLN A 84 0.61 -5.91 -3.02
CA GLN A 84 0.08 -6.48 -1.79
C GLN A 84 0.61 -5.68 -0.59
N VAL A 85 -0.29 -4.99 0.11
CA VAL A 85 0.05 -4.29 1.36
C VAL A 85 0.22 -5.34 2.46
N THR A 86 1.36 -5.30 3.15
CA THR A 86 1.67 -6.21 4.25
C THR A 86 1.39 -5.59 5.62
N HIS A 87 1.68 -4.29 5.78
CA HIS A 87 1.34 -3.50 6.97
C HIS A 87 0.92 -2.07 6.61
N GLY A 88 0.20 -1.41 7.51
CA GLY A 88 -0.36 -0.07 7.27
C GLY A 88 -1.64 -0.09 6.43
N SER A 89 -2.12 1.09 6.05
CA SER A 89 -3.31 1.25 5.21
C SER A 89 -3.08 2.35 4.18
N LEU A 90 -3.57 2.14 2.96
CA LEU A 90 -3.49 3.10 1.87
C LEU A 90 -4.84 3.80 1.68
N HIS A 91 -4.81 5.12 1.63
CA HIS A 91 -5.90 5.97 1.16
C HIS A 91 -5.95 6.02 -0.37
N ALA A 92 -4.81 5.99 -1.06
CA ALA A 92 -4.77 5.96 -2.53
C ALA A 92 -3.47 5.36 -3.06
N VAL A 93 -3.57 4.77 -4.25
CA VAL A 93 -2.42 4.35 -5.06
C VAL A 93 -2.60 4.89 -6.46
N THR A 94 -1.58 5.57 -6.96
CA THR A 94 -1.58 6.11 -8.31
C THR A 94 -0.32 5.67 -9.04
N ALA A 95 -0.49 4.93 -10.13
CA ALA A 95 0.61 4.57 -11.02
C ALA A 95 0.79 5.68 -12.07
N ILE A 96 2.02 6.14 -12.27
CA ILE A 96 2.36 7.30 -13.11
C ILE A 96 3.43 6.88 -14.13
N SER A 97 3.15 7.15 -15.41
CA SER A 97 4.13 7.06 -16.51
C SER A 97 4.53 8.49 -16.92
N TYR A 98 5.84 8.77 -16.84
CA TYR A 98 6.42 10.10 -16.99
C TYR A 98 7.88 9.95 -17.45
N ASP A 99 8.30 10.68 -18.49
CA ASP A 99 9.67 10.62 -19.05
C ASP A 99 10.60 11.76 -18.60
N GLY A 100 10.11 12.67 -17.75
CA GLY A 100 10.87 13.85 -17.34
C GLY A 100 10.40 15.15 -17.98
N GLU A 101 9.56 15.08 -19.01
CA GLU A 101 8.99 16.23 -19.69
C GLU A 101 7.45 16.13 -19.73
N GLU A 102 6.92 15.03 -20.27
CA GLU A 102 5.49 14.78 -20.46
C GLU A 102 4.96 13.67 -19.57
N LEU A 103 3.75 13.88 -19.01
CA LEU A 103 3.01 12.85 -18.30
C LEU A 103 2.15 12.08 -19.30
N TYR A 104 2.48 10.81 -19.50
CA TYR A 104 1.80 9.97 -20.50
C TYR A 104 0.52 9.34 -19.96
N GLN A 105 0.60 8.78 -18.75
CA GLN A 105 -0.54 8.06 -18.18
C GLN A 105 -0.53 8.11 -16.66
N MET A 106 -1.72 8.17 -16.09
CA MET A 106 -1.96 8.06 -14.67
C MET A 106 -3.15 7.14 -14.42
N ALA A 107 -2.97 6.15 -13.55
CA ALA A 107 -4.02 5.23 -13.15
C ALA A 107 -4.15 5.23 -11.62
N THR A 108 -5.23 5.81 -11.11
CA THR A 108 -5.59 5.70 -9.69
C THR A 108 -6.33 4.39 -9.47
N LEU A 109 -5.78 3.57 -8.58
CA LEU A 109 -6.29 2.25 -8.28
C LEU A 109 -7.39 2.31 -7.20
N PRO A 110 -8.37 1.40 -7.23
CA PRO A 110 -9.44 1.37 -6.24
C PRO A 110 -8.89 1.08 -4.84
N ILE A 111 -9.43 1.81 -3.85
CA ILE A 111 -9.00 1.78 -2.45
C ILE A 111 -10.03 1.02 -1.61
N GLN A 112 -9.56 0.24 -0.63
CA GLN A 112 -10.40 -0.44 0.35
C GLN A 112 -9.96 -0.10 1.78
N ASP A 113 -10.90 -0.10 2.71
CA ASP A 113 -10.63 0.20 4.13
C ASP A 113 -9.89 -0.94 4.87
N ASP A 114 -9.87 -2.16 4.29
CA ASP A 114 -9.17 -3.33 4.80
C ASP A 114 -8.27 -3.92 3.71
N TRP A 115 -6.96 -3.78 3.89
CA TRP A 115 -5.95 -4.20 2.92
C TRP A 115 -5.41 -5.60 3.17
N LYS A 116 -5.88 -6.30 4.21
CA LYS A 116 -5.31 -7.60 4.57
C LYS A 116 -5.62 -8.65 3.49
N GLY A 117 -4.65 -8.90 2.62
CA GLY A 117 -4.76 -9.86 1.52
C GLY A 117 -5.41 -9.33 0.24
N CYS A 118 -5.68 -8.02 0.14
CA CYS A 118 -6.14 -7.39 -1.10
C CYS A 118 -4.94 -7.11 -2.02
N GLY A 119 -4.90 -7.81 -3.15
CA GLY A 119 -3.93 -7.58 -4.22
C GLY A 119 -4.54 -6.70 -5.30
N VAL A 120 -3.81 -5.66 -5.72
CA VAL A 120 -4.22 -4.83 -6.87
C VAL A 120 -3.23 -5.02 -8.01
N ASP A 121 -3.73 -5.39 -9.17
CA ASP A 121 -2.90 -5.56 -10.37
C ASP A 121 -2.70 -4.21 -11.06
N ILE A 122 -1.42 -3.84 -11.18
CA ILE A 122 -0.96 -2.60 -11.80
C ILE A 122 -0.44 -2.97 -13.17
N THR A 123 -1.06 -2.38 -14.19
CA THR A 123 -0.59 -2.47 -15.56
C THR A 123 -0.50 -1.07 -16.11
N LEU A 124 0.70 -0.64 -16.44
CA LEU A 124 0.92 0.49 -17.31
C LEU A 124 1.43 -0.05 -18.65
N PRO A 125 1.04 0.56 -19.78
CA PRO A 125 1.59 0.18 -21.06
C PRO A 125 3.09 0.39 -21.03
N ALA A 126 3.80 -0.61 -21.54
CA ALA A 126 5.23 -0.59 -21.74
C ALA A 126 5.66 0.70 -22.45
N GLN A 127 6.53 1.49 -21.83
CA GLN A 127 7.24 2.56 -22.52
C GLN A 127 8.72 2.26 -22.35
N ALA A 128 9.28 1.47 -23.28
CA ALA A 128 10.70 1.17 -23.26
C ALA A 128 11.47 2.46 -23.51
N ILE A 129 12.16 2.97 -22.49
CA ILE A 129 12.76 4.31 -22.58
C ILE A 129 14.22 4.20 -23.00
N GLU A 130 14.98 3.19 -22.57
CA GLU A 130 16.43 3.15 -22.87
C GLU A 130 17.01 1.74 -22.98
N GLN A 131 17.88 1.53 -23.97
CA GLN A 131 18.63 0.28 -24.18
C GLN A 131 20.09 0.48 -23.76
N GLU A 132 20.56 -0.37 -22.85
CA GLU A 132 21.98 -0.44 -22.46
C GLU A 132 22.50 -1.85 -22.75
N GLY A 133 23.20 -1.99 -23.89
CA GLY A 133 23.65 -3.29 -24.38
C GLY A 133 22.45 -4.19 -24.75
N ASP A 134 22.36 -5.36 -24.11
CA ASP A 134 21.28 -6.35 -24.32
C ASP A 134 20.09 -6.17 -23.35
N THR A 135 20.18 -5.18 -22.45
CA THR A 135 19.11 -4.91 -21.48
C THR A 135 18.34 -3.66 -21.87
N VAL A 136 17.03 -3.80 -21.98
CA VAL A 136 16.12 -2.66 -22.15
C VAL A 136 15.50 -2.34 -20.80
N TYR A 137 15.45 -1.06 -20.46
CA TYR A 137 14.82 -0.59 -19.23
C TYR A 137 13.49 0.09 -19.53
N ASP A 138 12.47 -0.32 -18.79
CA ASP A 138 11.16 0.33 -18.70
C ASP A 138 10.93 0.71 -17.24
N TYR A 139 10.22 1.81 -17.01
CA TYR A 139 9.97 2.25 -15.65
C TYR A 139 8.68 3.04 -15.51
N PHE A 140 8.18 3.05 -14.29
CA PHE A 140 7.05 3.88 -13.89
C PHE A 140 7.13 4.19 -12.40
N PHE A 141 6.30 5.12 -11.95
CA PHE A 141 6.28 5.58 -10.56
C PHE A 141 5.01 5.13 -9.86
N LEU A 142 5.15 4.78 -8.59
CA LEU A 142 4.02 4.54 -7.69
C LEU A 142 3.97 5.65 -6.65
N TYR A 143 2.93 6.47 -6.74
CA TYR A 143 2.57 7.42 -5.70
C TYR A 143 1.57 6.76 -4.75
N LEU A 144 1.95 6.70 -3.47
CA LEU A 144 1.24 5.96 -2.43
C LEU A 144 0.87 6.93 -1.31
N GLU A 145 -0.43 7.04 -1.04
CA GLU A 145 -0.98 7.90 0.00
C GLU A 145 -1.43 7.01 1.15
N PRO A 146 -0.68 6.91 2.27
CA PRO A 146 -1.14 6.17 3.42
C PRO A 146 -2.29 6.90 4.13
N VAL A 147 -3.09 6.16 4.90
CA VAL A 147 -4.16 6.74 5.73
C VAL A 147 -3.58 7.59 6.86
N GLU A 148 -2.42 7.17 7.40
CA GLU A 148 -1.66 7.89 8.41
C GLU A 148 -0.19 7.92 8.00
N GLY A 149 0.45 9.10 8.07
CA GLY A 149 1.84 9.31 7.66
C GLY A 149 1.97 10.12 6.38
N ASP A 150 3.20 10.24 5.90
CA ASP A 150 3.53 11.00 4.70
C ASP A 150 3.35 10.15 3.44
N ALA A 151 2.91 10.79 2.35
CA ALA A 151 2.87 10.15 1.06
C ALA A 151 4.29 9.80 0.59
N GLN A 152 4.38 8.72 -0.18
CA GLN A 152 5.65 8.24 -0.72
C GLN A 152 5.58 8.05 -2.23
N LEU A 153 6.72 8.24 -2.87
CA LEU A 153 6.92 8.02 -4.29
C LEU A 153 8.02 6.97 -4.47
N ASP A 154 7.68 5.83 -5.04
CA ASP A 154 8.63 4.75 -5.34
C ASP A 154 8.79 4.59 -6.86
N LEU A 155 10.02 4.28 -7.30
CA LEU A 155 10.35 4.01 -8.69
C LEU A 155 10.31 2.50 -8.93
N ILE A 156 9.57 2.07 -9.94
CA ILE A 156 9.54 0.68 -10.39
C ILE A 156 10.34 0.56 -11.67
N CYS A 157 11.40 -0.25 -11.62
CA CYS A 157 12.30 -0.48 -12.74
C CYS A 157 12.15 -1.91 -13.26
N ASN A 158 11.80 -2.04 -14.53
CA ASN A 158 11.74 -3.30 -15.25
C ASN A 158 13.00 -3.45 -16.11
N ALA A 159 13.86 -4.40 -15.76
CA ALA A 159 15.01 -4.77 -16.59
C ALA A 159 14.61 -5.93 -17.51
N ILE A 160 14.60 -5.68 -18.81
CA ILE A 160 14.18 -6.63 -19.84
C ILE A 160 15.44 -7.16 -20.52
N SER A 161 15.74 -8.45 -20.31
CA SER A 161 16.82 -9.12 -21.03
C SER A 161 16.28 -9.67 -22.34
N VAL A 162 16.77 -9.13 -23.46
CA VAL A 162 16.33 -9.52 -24.79
C VAL A 162 16.77 -10.96 -25.10
N GLU A 163 18.03 -11.31 -24.82
CA GLU A 163 18.57 -12.66 -25.05
C GLU A 163 17.78 -13.74 -24.29
N LYS A 164 17.39 -13.47 -23.04
CA LYS A 164 16.70 -14.44 -22.18
C LYS A 164 15.19 -14.39 -22.29
N GLN A 165 14.63 -13.42 -23.01
CA GLN A 165 13.20 -13.11 -23.07
C GLN A 165 12.55 -13.08 -21.68
N ALA A 166 13.22 -12.39 -20.74
CA ALA A 166 12.83 -12.35 -19.34
C ALA A 166 12.82 -10.92 -18.80
N VAL A 167 11.86 -10.63 -17.94
CA VAL A 167 11.71 -9.33 -17.29
C VAL A 167 11.95 -9.49 -15.80
N ALA A 168 12.83 -8.66 -15.24
CA ALA A 168 13.11 -8.57 -13.82
C ALA A 168 12.68 -7.21 -13.28
N SER A 169 11.59 -7.20 -12.52
CA SER A 169 11.04 -5.99 -11.91
C SER A 169 11.64 -5.75 -10.53
N HIS A 170 12.09 -4.53 -10.28
CA HIS A 170 12.70 -4.10 -9.03
C HIS A 170 12.01 -2.84 -8.51
N ILE A 171 11.71 -2.83 -7.22
CA ILE A 171 11.24 -1.63 -6.52
C ILE A 171 12.48 -0.89 -6.05
N MET A 172 12.61 0.37 -6.43
CA MET A 172 13.66 1.25 -5.96
C MET A 172 13.07 2.22 -4.95
N HIS A 173 13.29 1.92 -3.67
CA HIS A 173 12.91 2.82 -2.59
C HIS A 173 13.91 3.98 -2.49
N ARG A 174 13.54 5.04 -1.77
CA ARG A 174 14.40 6.23 -1.57
C ARG A 174 15.87 5.93 -1.24
N ILE A 175 16.16 4.90 -0.43
CA ILE A 175 17.55 4.55 -0.09
C ILE A 175 18.33 3.91 -1.25
N ASP A 176 17.64 3.21 -2.15
CA ASP A 176 18.24 2.60 -3.33
C ASP A 176 18.58 3.69 -4.37
N LEU A 177 17.79 4.76 -4.41
CA LEU A 177 18.03 5.93 -5.27
C LEU A 177 19.33 6.67 -4.90
N VAL A 178 19.67 6.76 -3.61
CA VAL A 178 20.95 7.33 -3.16
C VAL A 178 22.15 6.53 -3.70
N ARG A 179 21.99 5.21 -3.87
CA ARG A 179 23.07 4.39 -4.43
C ARG A 179 23.25 4.65 -5.92
N LEU A 180 22.16 4.92 -6.64
CA LEU A 180 22.19 5.24 -8.07
C LEU A 180 22.92 6.56 -8.36
N GLU A 181 22.89 7.54 -7.45
CA GLU A 181 23.66 8.80 -7.62
C GLU A 181 25.16 8.58 -7.80
N SER A 182 25.69 7.50 -7.22
CA SER A 182 27.12 7.15 -7.28
C SER A 182 27.50 6.32 -8.51
N GLN A 183 26.51 5.88 -9.31
CA GLN A 183 26.75 5.06 -10.49
C GLN A 183 27.15 5.90 -11.71
N PRO A 184 27.92 5.31 -12.66
CA PRO A 184 28.23 5.95 -13.93
C PRO A 184 26.95 6.30 -14.72
N GLN A 185 27.09 7.21 -15.68
CA GLN A 185 25.99 7.64 -16.53
C GLN A 185 25.50 6.48 -17.41
N GLY A 186 24.17 6.32 -17.50
CA GLY A 186 23.47 5.23 -18.16
C GLY A 186 21.98 5.26 -17.80
N ALA A 187 21.20 4.28 -18.26
CA ALA A 187 19.74 4.30 -18.17
C ALA A 187 19.21 4.47 -16.75
N GLN A 188 19.86 3.82 -15.78
CA GLN A 188 19.44 3.93 -14.38
C GLN A 188 19.67 5.32 -13.78
N ARG A 189 20.64 6.07 -14.30
CA ARG A 189 20.90 7.45 -13.87
C ARG A 189 19.90 8.42 -14.49
N GLU A 190 19.52 8.22 -15.76
CA GLU A 190 18.46 9.00 -16.42
C GLU A 190 17.11 8.79 -15.71
N MET A 191 16.77 7.53 -15.37
CA MET A 191 15.60 7.21 -14.54
C MET A 191 15.59 7.94 -13.19
N LEU A 192 16.75 8.04 -12.54
CA LEU A 192 16.90 8.77 -11.27
C LEU A 192 16.68 10.28 -11.44
N GLU A 193 17.19 10.87 -12.54
CA GLU A 193 16.97 12.29 -12.84
C GLU A 193 15.49 12.58 -13.09
N VAL A 194 14.79 11.68 -13.80
CA VAL A 194 13.34 11.77 -14.01
C VAL A 194 12.58 11.61 -12.69
N TYR A 195 12.99 10.68 -11.82
CA TYR A 195 12.44 10.54 -10.47
C TYR A 195 12.58 11.84 -9.68
N ALA A 196 13.77 12.44 -9.67
CA ALA A 196 14.04 13.67 -8.94
C ALA A 196 13.14 14.82 -9.44
N LYS A 197 13.05 15.01 -10.77
CA LYS A 197 12.15 15.99 -11.37
C LYS A 197 10.69 15.78 -10.95
N LEU A 198 10.20 14.54 -10.95
CA LEU A 198 8.82 14.24 -10.56
C LEU A 198 8.60 14.47 -9.07
N SER A 199 9.54 14.04 -8.23
CA SER A 199 9.51 14.24 -6.78
C SER A 199 9.45 15.73 -6.43
N ASP A 200 10.28 16.56 -7.06
CA ASP A 200 10.30 18.01 -6.85
C ASP A 200 8.96 18.64 -7.27
N ARG A 201 8.42 18.26 -8.43
CA ARG A 201 7.09 18.73 -8.87
C ARG A 201 5.98 18.36 -7.88
N LEU A 202 6.00 17.14 -7.33
CA LEU A 202 5.02 16.70 -6.33
C LEU A 202 5.19 17.43 -4.99
N ALA A 203 6.43 17.72 -4.59
CA ALA A 203 6.72 18.52 -3.39
C ALA A 203 6.26 19.98 -3.55
N GLU A 204 6.48 20.61 -4.71
CA GLU A 204 5.98 21.95 -5.02
C GLU A 204 4.45 22.05 -4.96
N LEU A 205 3.76 20.97 -5.33
CA LEU A 205 2.30 20.84 -5.24
C LEU A 205 1.81 20.50 -3.83
N GLY A 206 2.72 20.27 -2.87
CA GLY A 206 2.38 19.89 -1.49
C GLY A 206 1.87 18.45 -1.35
N LEU A 207 2.15 17.59 -2.33
CA LEU A 207 1.76 16.17 -2.33
C LEU A 207 2.81 15.27 -1.67
N LEU A 208 4.07 15.71 -1.63
CA LEU A 208 5.14 15.06 -0.85
C LEU A 208 5.61 16.00 0.25
N SER A 209 5.93 15.44 1.42
CA SER A 209 6.64 16.17 2.46
C SER A 209 8.09 16.39 2.03
N SER A 210 8.51 17.66 2.07
CA SER A 210 9.88 18.12 1.77
C SER A 210 10.85 17.83 2.91
#